data_AF-A0ABD2J5D5-F1
#
_entry.id   AF-A0ABD2J5D5-F1
#
_cell.length_a   1.000
_cell.length_b   1.000
_cell.length_c   1.000
_cell.angle_alpha   90.00
_cell.angle_beta   90.00
_cell.angle_gamma   90.00
#
_symmetry.space_group_name_H-M   'P 1'
#
loop_
_entity.id
_entity.type
_entity.pdbx_description
1 polymer ?
#
loop_
_entity_poly.entity_id
_entity_poly.type
_entity_poly.pdbx_seq_one_letter_code
_entity_poly.pdbx_strand_id
1 'polypeptide(L)' 'MNFKLASASTNCPVVEISDVEASASKMILSFIYADDLSALDGDNAMAVLYAAPKYNISGLVNLTLQFPITKLRIQIR' A
#
# COMPACT_ATOMS: atom_id res chain seq x y z
N MET A 1 6.40 -33.19 -12.05
CA MET A 1 6.10 -32.00 -12.87
C MET A 1 7.24 -31.02 -12.69
N ASN A 2 8.00 -30.73 -13.75
CA ASN A 2 9.15 -29.82 -13.70
C ASN A 2 8.72 -28.50 -14.33
N PHE A 3 8.50 -27.46 -13.52
CA PHE A 3 8.26 -26.12 -14.04
C PHE A 3 9.59 -25.52 -14.47
N LYS A 4 9.89 -25.59 -15.77
CA LYS A 4 10.95 -24.79 -16.38
C LYS A 4 10.40 -23.39 -16.55
N LEU A 5 10.81 -22.46 -15.68
CA LEU A 5 10.59 -21.03 -15.95
C LEU A 5 11.37 -20.70 -17.22
N ALA A 6 10.63 -20.39 -18.29
CA ALA A 6 11.21 -19.71 -19.44
C ALA A 6 11.83 -18.41 -18.93
N SER A 7 13.12 -18.21 -19.19
CA SER A 7 13.77 -16.92 -18.99
C SER A 7 13.05 -15.92 -19.88
N ALA A 8 12.15 -15.13 -19.28
CA ALA A 8 11.48 -14.04 -19.97
C ALA A 8 12.56 -13.04 -20.40
N SER A 9 12.94 -13.10 -21.67
CA SER A 9 13.57 -11.97 -22.33
C SER A 9 12.53 -10.85 -22.38
N THR A 10 12.79 -9.71 -21.73
CA THR A 10 12.38 -8.37 -22.20
C THR A 10 12.75 -7.31 -21.16
N ASN A 11 13.19 -6.17 -21.69
CA ASN A 11 13.64 -4.93 -21.05
C ASN A 11 12.56 -4.28 -20.14
N CYS A 12 12.17 -4.92 -19.03
CA CYS A 12 11.22 -4.35 -18.08
C CYS A 12 11.91 -3.26 -17.24
N PRO A 13 11.47 -2.00 -17.31
CA PRO A 13 12.01 -0.96 -16.44
C PRO A 13 11.72 -1.31 -14.98
N VAL A 14 12.78 -1.46 -14.19
CA VAL A 14 12.69 -1.67 -12.74
C VAL A 14 12.54 -0.30 -12.09
N VAL A 15 11.48 -0.11 -11.31
CA VAL A 15 11.26 1.10 -10.51
C VAL A 15 11.62 0.76 -9.08
N GLU A 16 12.71 1.35 -8.57
CA GLU A 16 13.11 1.20 -7.18
C GLU A 16 12.29 2.13 -6.28
N ILE A 17 11.71 1.55 -5.24
CA ILE A 17 10.93 2.25 -4.22
C ILE A 17 11.66 2.05 -2.88
N SER A 18 12.36 3.09 -2.42
CA SER A 18 13.20 3.06 -1.21
C SER A 18 12.66 3.92 -0.06
N ASP A 19 11.61 4.70 -0.34
CA ASP A 19 11.03 5.70 0.55
C ASP A 19 9.81 5.19 1.33
N VAL A 20 9.38 3.97 1.08
CA VAL A 20 8.31 3.29 1.82
C VAL A 20 8.70 1.85 2.11
N GLU A 21 8.20 1.38 3.26
CA GLU A 21 8.33 -0.01 3.64
C GLU A 21 7.55 -0.92 2.67
N ALA A 22 8.06 -2.15 2.48
CA ALA A 22 7.45 -3.13 1.58
C ALA A 22 5.98 -3.46 1.93
N SER A 23 5.61 -3.40 3.20
CA SER A 23 4.24 -3.59 3.69
C SER A 23 3.29 -2.51 3.14
N ALA A 24 3.69 -1.24 3.25
CA ALA A 24 2.93 -0.10 2.73
C ALA A 24 2.84 -0.14 1.19
N SER A 25 3.93 -0.47 0.51
CA SER A 25 3.95 -0.59 -0.96
C SER A 25 3.01 -1.70 -1.45
N LYS A 26 2.96 -2.84 -0.77
CA LYS A 26 2.00 -3.92 -1.09
C LYS A 26 0.56 -3.46 -0.90
N MET A 27 0.26 -2.75 0.18
CA MET A 27 -1.09 -2.25 0.44
C MET A 27 -1.51 -1.24 -0.65
N ILE A 28 -0.62 -0.31 -1.00
CA ILE A 28 -0.84 0.65 -2.10
C ILE A 28 -1.15 -0.06 -3.42
N LEU A 29 -0.40 -1.12 -3.76
CA LEU A 29 -0.65 -1.91 -4.95
C LEU A 29 -2.00 -2.65 -4.88
N SER A 30 -2.33 -3.28 -3.75
CA SER A 30 -3.65 -3.91 -3.54
C SER A 30 -4.79 -2.93 -3.76
N PHE A 31 -4.65 -1.70 -3.26
CA PHE A 31 -5.64 -0.65 -3.48
C PHE A 31 -5.73 -0.23 -4.95
N ILE A 32 -4.60 0.08 -5.61
CA ILE A 32 -4.62 0.53 -7.02
C ILE A 32 -5.24 -0.51 -7.95
N TYR A 33 -5.00 -1.80 -7.70
CA TYR A 33 -5.43 -2.87 -8.61
C TYR A 33 -6.81 -3.47 -8.28
N ALA A 34 -7.27 -3.38 -7.03
CA ALA A 34 -8.48 -4.09 -6.59
C ALA A 34 -9.36 -3.28 -5.61
N ASP A 35 -9.03 -2.02 -5.33
CA ASP A 35 -9.63 -1.23 -4.25
C ASP A 35 -9.62 -1.97 -2.89
N ASP A 36 -8.67 -2.89 -2.71
CA ASP A 36 -8.60 -3.77 -1.54
C ASP A 36 -7.81 -3.13 -0.41
N LEU A 37 -8.43 -3.06 0.77
CA LEU A 37 -7.89 -2.52 2.01
C LEU A 37 -7.68 -3.60 3.08
N SER A 38 -7.88 -4.88 2.75
CA SER A 38 -7.72 -5.99 3.70
C SER A 38 -6.30 -6.12 4.25
N ALA A 39 -5.32 -5.61 3.50
CA ALA A 39 -3.92 -5.53 3.90
C ALA A 39 -3.55 -4.27 4.72
N LEU A 40 -4.49 -3.34 4.94
CA LEU A 40 -4.28 -2.15 5.78
C LEU A 40 -4.46 -2.51 7.25
N ASP A 41 -3.43 -2.28 8.07
CA ASP A 41 -3.43 -2.57 9.50
C ASP A 41 -2.78 -1.44 10.32
N GLY A 42 -2.72 -1.61 11.64
CA GLY A 42 -2.14 -0.62 12.53
C GLY A 42 -0.64 -0.40 12.35
N ASP A 43 0.08 -1.40 11.83
CA ASP A 43 1.53 -1.35 11.67
C ASP A 43 1.90 -0.58 10.40
N ASN A 44 1.12 -0.76 9.33
CA ASN A 44 1.39 -0.13 8.03
C ASN A 44 0.57 1.13 7.74
N ALA A 45 -0.52 1.41 8.47
CA ALA A 45 -1.43 2.52 8.18
C ALA A 45 -0.73 3.90 8.16
N MET A 46 0.22 4.14 9.06
CA MET A 46 0.92 5.43 9.11
C MET A 46 1.86 5.61 7.92
N ALA A 47 2.58 4.56 7.52
CA ALA A 47 3.47 4.58 6.37
C ALA A 47 2.68 4.76 5.06
N VAL A 48 1.55 4.09 4.92
CA VAL A 48 0.63 4.27 3.80
C VAL A 48 0.09 5.69 3.75
N LEU A 49 -0.35 6.25 4.89
CA LEU A 49 -0.87 7.61 4.95
C LEU A 49 0.17 8.64 4.49
N TYR A 50 1.46 8.43 4.82
CA TYR A 50 2.54 9.29 4.35
C TYR A 50 2.80 9.14 2.83
N ALA A 51 2.67 7.92 2.29
CA ALA A 51 2.96 7.61 0.90
C ALA A 51 1.82 7.94 -0.08
N ALA A 52 0.56 7.80 0.33
CA ALA A 52 -0.60 8.09 -0.49
C ALA A 52 -0.59 9.49 -1.13
N PRO A 53 -0.31 10.61 -0.39
CA PRO A 53 -0.19 11.92 -1.01
C PRO A 53 1.08 12.04 -1.88
N LYS A 54 2.18 11.36 -1.51
CA LYS A 54 3.44 11.37 -2.26
C LYS A 54 3.30 10.75 -3.65
N TYR A 55 2.49 9.70 -3.77
CA TYR A 55 2.16 9.05 -5.04
C TYR A 55 0.84 9.53 -5.66
N ASN A 56 0.25 10.60 -5.14
CA ASN A 56 -1.00 11.21 -5.61
C ASN A 56 -2.20 10.23 -5.71
N ILE A 57 -2.33 9.33 -4.73
CA ILE A 57 -3.39 8.31 -4.64
C ILE A 57 -4.55 8.89 -3.81
N SER A 58 -5.30 9.82 -4.41
CA SER A 58 -6.33 10.62 -3.73
C SER A 58 -7.43 9.77 -3.05
N GLY A 59 -7.82 8.64 -3.64
CA GLY A 59 -8.79 7.70 -3.04
C GLY A 59 -8.31 7.10 -1.72
N LEU A 60 -7.00 6.85 -1.60
CA LEU A 60 -6.39 6.22 -0.43
C LEU A 60 -6.17 7.20 0.73
N VAL A 61 -5.94 8.48 0.44
CA VAL A 61 -5.73 9.52 1.46
C VAL A 61 -6.96 9.66 2.36
N ASN A 62 -8.17 9.72 1.78
CA ASN A 62 -9.38 9.91 2.57
C ASN A 62 -9.70 8.68 3.45
N LEU A 63 -9.39 7.47 2.95
CA LEU A 63 -9.63 6.21 3.66
C LEU A 63 -8.62 5.98 4.78
N THR A 64 -7.34 6.26 4.53
CA THR A 64 -6.29 6.15 5.54
C THR A 64 -6.45 7.16 6.67
N LEU A 65 -7.00 8.36 6.43
CA LEU A 65 -7.32 9.32 7.49
C LEU A 65 -8.45 8.83 8.42
N GLN A 66 -9.42 8.08 7.91
CA GLN A 66 -10.52 7.58 8.75
C GLN A 66 -10.09 6.54 9.79
N PHE A 67 -9.03 5.77 9.52
CA PHE A 67 -8.57 4.71 10.41
C PHE A 67 -8.00 5.24 11.76
N PRO A 68 -7.01 6.16 11.78
CA PRO A 68 -6.52 6.78 13.02
C PRO A 68 -7.62 7.57 13.74
N ILE A 69 -8.45 8.32 13.00
CA ILE A 69 -9.53 9.13 13.59
C ILE A 69 -10.52 8.23 14.33
N THR A 70 -10.94 7.11 13.73
CA THR A 70 -11.89 6.18 14.36
C THR A 70 -11.30 5.56 15.62
N LYS A 71 -10.03 5.16 15.59
CA LYS A 71 -9.33 4.59 16.75
C LYS A 71 -9.16 5.60 17.88
N LEU A 72 -8.80 6.85 17.57
CA LEU A 72 -8.69 7.93 18.56
C LEU A 72 -10.06 8.26 19.17
N ARG A 73 -11.12 8.35 18.36
CA ARG A 73 -12.47 8.70 18.84
C ARG A 73 -13.07 7.69 19.83
N ILE A 74 -12.67 6.41 19.71
CA ILE A 74 -13.10 5.35 20.62
C ILE A 74 -12.35 5.40 21.96
N GLN A 75 -11.12 5.94 21.99
CA GLN A 75 -10.31 5.99 23.22
C GLN A 75 -10.54 7.23 24.09
N ILE A 76 -11.23 8.27 23.58
CA ILE A 76 -11.46 9.53 24.31
C ILE A 76 -12.93 9.64 24.79
N ARG A 77 -13.67 8.53 24.83
CA ARG A 77 -15.06 8.44 25.30
C ARG A 77 -15.17 7.43 26.43
#